data_AF-A0A090VHQ2-F1
#
_entry.id   AF-A0A090VHQ2-F1
#
_cell.length_a   1.000
_cell.length_b   1.000
_cell.length_c   1.000
_cell.angle_alpha   90.00
_cell.angle_beta   90.00
_cell.angle_gamma   90.00
#
_symmetry.space_group_name_H-M   'P 1'
#
loop_
_entity.id
_entity.type
_entity.pdbx_description
1 polymer ?
#
loop_
_entity_poly.entity_id
_entity_poly.type
_entity_poly.pdbx_seq_one_letter_code
_entity_poly.pdbx_strand_id
1 'polypeptide(L)'
;MKTVLSQTVFAMVNNYTGKHDREIIADFDTNGWPQTGRNKALAVIRKSFSPMIAGDQHLATFVKHGIDDWGDAVYSFVTPAIANYWMRWWDPKEPGKNKAKDAPYYTGEFLDGYQNKITVEAVGNPTEAQKEEGGKLSTRVAGFGVIKYDKPDRTITFECWPRNVDIMDPNQEQYPGWPVTISQFDNFSPKTSFQLPTLELSKEDQIVTVKHSATKEVVFSVRINGKTYQPKVLELGSYSIEIGEGDTPITYFDIQAEKTNRKKLKVKL
;
A
#
# COMPACT_ATOMS: atom_id res chain seq x y z
N MET A 1 3.17 -10.49 -9.35
CA MET A 1 3.04 -9.23 -8.62
C MET A 1 2.91 -8.09 -9.63
N LYS A 2 2.18 -7.03 -9.25
CA LYS A 2 1.81 -5.90 -10.09
C LYS A 2 2.01 -4.62 -9.28
N THR A 3 2.04 -3.49 -9.97
CA THR A 3 2.26 -2.17 -9.39
C THR A 3 1.37 -1.17 -10.10
N VAL A 4 0.79 -0.24 -9.36
CA VAL A 4 0.10 0.92 -9.94
C VAL A 4 1.01 2.12 -9.88
N LEU A 5 1.20 2.79 -11.02
CA LEU A 5 1.91 4.05 -11.09
C LEU A 5 0.90 5.19 -11.12
N SER A 6 1.11 6.21 -10.31
CA SER A 6 0.35 7.44 -10.32
C SER A 6 1.29 8.64 -10.21
N GLN A 7 0.85 9.79 -10.69
CA GLN A 7 1.64 11.02 -10.59
C GLN A 7 1.90 11.37 -9.11
N THR A 8 0.85 11.30 -8.29
CA THR A 8 0.87 11.66 -6.86
C THR A 8 0.09 10.65 -6.01
N VAL A 9 0.22 10.78 -4.69
CA VAL A 9 -0.41 9.93 -3.66
C VAL A 9 -1.90 10.21 -3.50
N PHE A 10 -2.66 9.19 -3.10
CA PHE A 10 -4.12 9.27 -2.91
C PHE A 10 -4.49 9.65 -1.47
N ALA A 11 -3.71 10.55 -0.86
CA ALA A 11 -3.91 11.06 0.49
C ALA A 11 -3.06 12.32 0.71
N MET A 12 -3.48 13.17 1.63
CA MET A 12 -2.65 14.27 2.11
C MET A 12 -1.70 13.77 3.20
N VAL A 13 -0.44 13.53 2.85
CA VAL A 13 0.62 13.11 3.79
C VAL A 13 1.71 14.17 3.87
N ASN A 14 1.26 15.42 3.84
CA ASN A 14 2.03 16.61 4.16
C ASN A 14 1.08 17.55 4.91
N ASN A 15 1.56 18.27 5.91
CA ASN A 15 0.79 19.32 6.57
C ASN A 15 1.58 20.63 6.70
N TYR A 16 2.81 20.67 6.18
CA TYR A 16 3.58 21.89 5.96
C TYR A 16 4.23 21.85 4.57
N THR A 17 4.32 23.01 3.91
CA THR A 17 4.75 23.10 2.51
C THR A 17 5.49 24.42 2.26
N GLY A 18 6.63 24.36 1.56
CA GLY A 18 7.54 25.48 1.29
C GLY A 18 8.32 25.96 2.52
N LYS A 19 7.64 26.15 3.65
CA LYS A 19 8.18 26.52 4.95
C LYS A 19 7.51 25.71 6.07
N HIS A 20 8.22 25.51 7.17
CA HIS A 20 7.73 24.83 8.37
C HIS A 20 7.24 25.85 9.41
N ASP A 21 6.39 26.79 8.99
CA ASP A 21 5.89 27.91 9.81
C ASP A 21 4.35 27.93 9.94
N ARG A 22 3.64 27.37 8.95
CA ARG A 22 2.18 27.34 8.92
C ARG A 22 1.67 25.98 8.46
N GLU A 23 0.85 25.37 9.32
CA GLU A 23 0.16 24.13 8.99
C GLU A 23 -0.93 24.39 7.93
N ILE A 24 -1.01 23.51 6.94
CA ILE A 24 -2.09 23.46 5.95
C ILE A 24 -3.06 22.33 6.29
N ILE A 25 -4.35 22.57 6.04
CA ILE A 25 -5.43 21.63 6.36
C ILE A 25 -5.86 20.84 5.12
N ALA A 26 -5.53 21.30 3.91
CA ALA A 26 -5.82 20.62 2.67
C ALA A 26 -4.73 20.90 1.63
N ASP A 27 -4.23 19.86 0.97
CA ASP A 27 -3.34 19.95 -0.19
C ASP A 27 -4.01 19.35 -1.43
N PHE A 28 -4.49 20.21 -2.32
CA PHE A 28 -5.18 19.81 -3.57
C PHE A 28 -4.20 19.37 -4.66
N ASP A 29 -2.90 19.46 -4.41
CA ASP A 29 -1.85 18.88 -5.25
C ASP A 29 -1.75 17.35 -5.07
N THR A 30 -2.45 16.79 -4.07
CA THR A 30 -2.61 15.35 -3.87
C THR A 30 -3.89 14.82 -4.50
N ASN A 31 -3.93 13.54 -4.81
CA ASN A 31 -5.15 12.84 -5.21
C ASN A 31 -5.99 12.38 -4.00
N GLY A 32 -5.85 13.03 -2.84
CA GLY A 32 -6.69 12.78 -1.66
C GLY A 32 -8.12 13.28 -1.81
N TRP A 33 -8.36 14.22 -2.73
CA TRP A 33 -9.66 14.83 -3.01
C TRP A 33 -10.03 14.75 -4.51
N PRO A 34 -11.32 14.59 -4.87
CA PRO A 34 -12.46 14.32 -3.99
C PRO A 34 -12.45 12.88 -3.46
N GLN A 35 -12.87 12.70 -2.20
CA GLN A 35 -12.82 11.42 -1.49
C GLN A 35 -13.58 10.31 -2.23
N THR A 36 -14.70 10.65 -2.88
CA THR A 36 -15.47 9.67 -3.69
C THR A 36 -14.65 9.12 -4.85
N GLY A 37 -13.90 9.97 -5.56
CA GLY A 37 -13.04 9.54 -6.67
C GLY A 37 -11.87 8.69 -6.17
N ARG A 38 -11.19 9.18 -5.13
CA ARG A 38 -10.12 8.47 -4.41
C ARG A 38 -10.55 7.07 -3.97
N ASN A 39 -11.66 6.95 -3.26
CA ASN A 39 -12.14 5.68 -2.70
C ASN A 39 -12.51 4.68 -3.80
N LYS A 40 -13.16 5.13 -4.88
CA LYS A 40 -13.46 4.27 -6.04
C LYS A 40 -12.19 3.73 -6.69
N ALA A 41 -11.17 4.58 -6.85
CA ALA A 41 -9.90 4.15 -7.42
C ALA A 41 -9.17 3.14 -6.52
N LEU A 42 -9.07 3.40 -5.22
CA LEU A 42 -8.47 2.45 -4.26
C LEU A 42 -9.23 1.12 -4.20
N ALA A 43 -10.57 1.15 -4.29
CA ALA A 43 -11.41 -0.04 -4.31
C ALA A 43 -11.13 -0.92 -5.53
N VAL A 44 -10.75 -0.34 -6.67
CA VAL A 44 -10.31 -1.08 -7.88
C VAL A 44 -8.87 -1.58 -7.73
N ILE A 45 -7.96 -0.73 -7.25
CA ILE A 45 -6.53 -1.07 -7.11
C ILE A 45 -6.35 -2.25 -6.13
N ARG A 46 -7.05 -2.25 -4.99
CA ARG A 46 -6.95 -3.33 -3.98
C ARG A 46 -7.30 -4.71 -4.53
N LYS A 47 -8.18 -4.80 -5.55
CA LYS A 47 -8.56 -6.08 -6.21
C LYS A 47 -7.37 -6.81 -6.85
N SER A 48 -6.29 -6.08 -7.11
CA SER A 48 -5.09 -6.60 -7.77
C SER A 48 -3.93 -6.91 -6.82
N PHE A 49 -4.09 -6.64 -5.51
CA PHE A 49 -3.03 -6.76 -4.51
C PHE A 49 -1.75 -5.97 -4.88
N SER A 50 -1.90 -4.88 -5.63
CA SER A 50 -0.79 -4.06 -6.09
C SER A 50 -0.56 -2.89 -5.15
N PRO A 51 0.68 -2.63 -4.70
CA PRO A 51 1.01 -1.33 -4.12
C PRO A 51 0.97 -0.25 -5.19
N MET A 52 0.89 0.99 -4.72
CA MET A 52 1.00 2.19 -5.54
C MET A 52 2.38 2.81 -5.42
N ILE A 53 2.94 3.29 -6.52
CA ILE A 53 4.16 4.09 -6.55
C ILE A 53 3.85 5.44 -7.17
N ALA A 54 4.30 6.50 -6.51
CA ALA A 54 4.10 7.86 -6.96
C ALA A 54 5.35 8.73 -6.75
N GLY A 55 5.34 9.92 -7.33
CA GLY A 55 6.33 10.97 -7.10
C GLY A 55 5.64 12.25 -6.62
N ASP A 56 6.02 13.38 -7.22
CA ASP A 56 5.36 14.69 -7.11
C ASP A 56 5.47 15.40 -5.74
N GLN A 57 5.25 14.69 -4.64
CA GLN A 57 5.09 15.33 -3.34
C GLN A 57 6.37 15.90 -2.72
N HIS A 58 7.54 15.65 -3.30
CA HIS A 58 8.81 16.11 -2.76
C HIS A 58 9.03 15.73 -1.27
N LEU A 59 8.37 14.66 -0.84
CA LEU A 59 8.43 14.09 0.49
C LEU A 59 8.23 12.59 0.31
N ALA A 60 9.24 11.82 0.68
CA ALA A 60 9.11 10.37 0.63
C ALA A 60 8.12 9.93 1.70
N THR A 61 7.12 9.14 1.33
CA THR A 61 6.10 8.64 2.26
C THR A 61 5.79 7.18 1.97
N PHE A 62 5.69 6.36 3.00
CA PHE A 62 5.15 5.02 2.92
C PHE A 62 3.89 4.95 3.77
N VAL A 63 2.74 4.80 3.12
CA VAL A 63 1.43 4.83 3.80
C VAL A 63 0.54 3.68 3.36
N LYS A 64 -0.25 3.17 4.29
CA LYS A 64 -1.35 2.27 4.03
C LYS A 64 -2.65 3.07 3.90
N HIS A 65 -3.37 2.88 2.81
CA HIS A 65 -4.68 3.52 2.65
C HIS A 65 -5.80 2.71 3.31
N GLY A 66 -6.80 3.43 3.83
CA GLY A 66 -8.10 2.90 4.21
C GLY A 66 -9.25 3.55 3.43
N ILE A 67 -10.32 2.78 3.19
CA ILE A 67 -11.59 3.20 2.61
C ILE A 67 -12.67 3.12 3.70
N ASP A 68 -13.05 1.89 4.08
CA ASP A 68 -14.12 1.62 5.04
C ASP A 68 -13.54 1.60 6.46
N ASP A 69 -12.41 0.90 6.64
CA ASP A 69 -11.63 0.85 7.88
C ASP A 69 -10.15 1.21 7.63
N TRP A 70 -9.38 1.35 8.69
CA TRP A 70 -7.94 1.57 8.65
C TRP A 70 -7.21 0.39 8.01
N GLY A 71 -6.44 0.68 6.96
CA GLY A 71 -5.56 -0.29 6.32
C GLY A 71 -6.24 -1.34 5.43
N ASP A 72 -7.50 -1.15 5.06
CA ASP A 72 -8.29 -2.09 4.24
C ASP A 72 -8.11 -1.94 2.71
N ALA A 73 -7.20 -1.07 2.27
CA ALA A 73 -6.84 -0.87 0.86
C ALA A 73 -5.36 -1.24 0.61
N VAL A 74 -4.63 -0.45 -0.19
CA VAL A 74 -3.25 -0.76 -0.62
C VAL A 74 -2.20 0.10 0.06
N TYR A 75 -0.95 -0.36 0.07
CA TYR A 75 0.18 0.50 0.40
C TYR A 75 0.52 1.42 -0.78
N SER A 76 0.99 2.64 -0.47
CA SER A 76 1.58 3.54 -1.44
C SER A 76 2.95 4.01 -0.98
N PHE A 77 3.91 4.00 -1.90
CA PHE A 77 5.22 4.60 -1.72
C PHE A 77 5.36 5.81 -2.63
N VAL A 78 5.50 7.00 -2.04
CA VAL A 78 5.98 8.17 -2.75
C VAL A 78 7.49 8.19 -2.66
N THR A 79 8.17 8.14 -3.80
CA THR A 79 9.64 8.21 -3.82
C THR A 79 10.11 9.63 -3.49
N PRO A 80 11.27 9.82 -2.86
CA PRO A 80 11.87 11.14 -2.72
C PRO A 80 12.11 11.77 -4.10
N ALA A 81 12.11 13.09 -4.17
CA ALA A 81 12.47 13.78 -5.40
C ALA A 81 13.98 13.68 -5.64
N ILE A 82 14.40 13.40 -6.88
CA ILE A 82 15.83 13.37 -7.25
C ILE A 82 16.52 14.68 -6.86
N ALA A 83 15.82 15.80 -7.06
CA ALA A 83 16.19 17.12 -6.60
C ALA A 83 14.95 17.76 -5.97
N ASN A 84 15.07 18.15 -4.71
CA ASN A 84 13.93 18.72 -3.98
C ASN A 84 14.09 20.22 -3.84
N TYR A 85 13.39 21.01 -4.64
CA TYR A 85 13.38 22.46 -4.46
C TYR A 85 12.29 22.93 -3.49
N TRP A 86 11.17 22.23 -3.44
CA TRP A 86 9.99 22.63 -2.67
C TRP A 86 9.74 21.64 -1.55
N MET A 87 10.23 21.98 -0.36
CA MET A 87 10.17 21.09 0.80
C MET A 87 8.74 20.95 1.32
N ARG A 88 8.41 19.74 1.77
CA ARG A 88 7.17 19.42 2.48
C ARG A 88 7.50 18.62 3.73
N TRP A 89 6.61 18.65 4.73
CA TRP A 89 6.75 17.87 5.97
C TRP A 89 5.43 17.22 6.34
N TRP A 90 5.54 16.08 7.02
CA TRP A 90 4.47 15.48 7.80
C TRP A 90 4.84 15.60 9.28
N ASP A 91 4.22 16.57 9.96
CA ASP A 91 4.46 16.88 11.36
C ASP A 91 3.11 17.08 12.06
N PRO A 92 2.37 15.98 12.30
CA PRO A 92 1.04 16.06 12.91
C PRO A 92 1.13 16.51 14.37
N LYS A 93 0.20 17.37 14.79
CA LYS A 93 0.15 17.89 16.17
C LYS A 93 -0.04 16.80 17.23
N GLU A 94 -0.77 15.76 16.88
CA GLU A 94 -1.06 14.63 17.77
C GLU A 94 -0.38 13.38 17.24
N PRO A 95 0.15 12.50 18.11
CA PRO A 95 0.69 11.21 17.69
C PRO A 95 -0.34 10.34 16.98
N GLY A 96 0.11 9.54 16.01
CA GLY A 96 -0.75 8.60 15.31
C GLY A 96 -1.24 7.48 16.23
N LYS A 97 -2.48 7.03 15.98
CA LYS A 97 -3.07 5.92 16.76
C LYS A 97 -2.50 4.58 16.29
N ASN A 98 -2.53 3.56 17.14
CA ASN A 98 -2.17 2.18 16.78
C ASN A 98 -0.77 2.03 16.13
N LYS A 99 0.16 2.96 16.40
CA LYS A 99 1.55 2.87 15.93
C LYS A 99 2.31 1.76 16.67
N ALA A 100 3.35 1.24 16.04
CA ALA A 100 4.24 0.27 16.68
C ALA A 100 4.92 0.87 17.92
N LYS A 101 5.28 0.00 18.87
CA LYS A 101 6.04 0.39 20.05
C LYS A 101 7.36 1.03 19.60
N ASP A 102 7.72 2.16 20.24
CA ASP A 102 8.93 2.93 19.95
C ASP A 102 9.01 3.54 18.52
N ALA A 103 7.96 3.42 17.71
CA ALA A 103 7.89 4.09 16.42
C ALA A 103 7.75 5.62 16.58
N PRO A 104 8.24 6.43 15.62
CA PRO A 104 8.11 7.89 15.67
C PRO A 104 6.67 8.34 15.88
N TYR A 105 6.45 9.48 16.56
CA TYR A 105 5.09 9.97 16.86
C TYR A 105 4.26 10.22 15.60
N TYR A 106 4.91 10.57 14.48
CA TYR A 106 4.27 10.86 13.21
C TYR A 106 3.81 9.61 12.43
N THR A 107 4.03 8.40 12.95
CA THR A 107 3.53 7.14 12.37
C THR A 107 2.26 6.66 13.07
N GLY A 108 1.53 5.74 12.42
CA GLY A 108 0.25 5.23 12.89
C GLY A 108 -0.95 5.75 12.08
N GLU A 109 -2.14 5.56 12.62
CA GLU A 109 -3.42 5.90 12.00
C GLU A 109 -3.77 7.39 12.18
N PHE A 110 -4.05 8.08 11.06
CA PHE A 110 -4.43 9.49 10.98
C PHE A 110 -5.59 9.72 10.02
N LEU A 111 -6.47 10.65 10.37
CA LEU A 111 -7.34 11.26 9.38
C LEU A 111 -6.56 12.38 8.72
N ASP A 112 -6.38 12.29 7.40
CA ASP A 112 -5.73 13.37 6.65
C ASP A 112 -6.62 14.63 6.57
N GLY A 113 -6.12 15.67 5.91
CA GLY A 113 -6.85 16.93 5.72
C GLY A 113 -8.24 16.82 5.08
N TYR A 114 -8.51 15.71 4.37
CA TYR A 114 -9.78 15.38 3.74
C TYR A 114 -10.58 14.33 4.51
N GLN A 115 -10.17 13.99 5.73
CA GLN A 115 -10.74 12.92 6.54
C GLN A 115 -10.58 11.53 5.92
N ASN A 116 -9.60 11.33 5.03
CA ASN A 116 -9.25 10.00 4.55
C ASN A 116 -8.51 9.23 5.65
N LYS A 117 -8.81 7.94 5.77
CA LYS A 117 -8.07 7.03 6.65
C LYS A 117 -6.73 6.68 6.02
N ILE A 118 -5.64 7.02 6.71
CA ILE A 118 -4.27 6.60 6.37
C ILE A 118 -3.54 6.03 7.58
N THR A 119 -2.72 5.01 7.37
CA THR A 119 -1.73 4.56 8.35
C THR A 119 -0.34 4.90 7.81
N VAL A 120 0.35 5.83 8.46
CA VAL A 120 1.69 6.28 8.06
C VAL A 120 2.72 5.34 8.68
N GLU A 121 3.58 4.74 7.86
CA GLU A 121 4.64 3.83 8.32
C GLU A 121 6.00 4.52 8.34
N ALA A 122 6.30 5.34 7.32
CA ALA A 122 7.55 6.05 7.20
C ALA A 122 7.37 7.38 6.45
N VAL A 123 8.13 8.40 6.86
CA VAL A 123 8.21 9.70 6.18
C VAL A 123 9.65 10.18 6.19
N GLY A 124 10.15 10.62 5.03
CA GLY A 124 11.46 11.25 4.89
C GLY A 124 11.42 12.73 5.28
N ASN A 125 11.06 13.06 6.52
CA ASN A 125 11.04 14.45 6.97
C ASN A 125 12.46 15.07 6.97
N PRO A 126 12.65 16.30 6.46
CA PRO A 126 13.93 17.01 6.55
C PRO A 126 14.39 17.21 7.99
N THR A 127 15.67 16.91 8.27
CA THR A 127 16.31 17.17 9.57
C THR A 127 16.65 18.66 9.75
N GLU A 128 16.88 19.11 10.99
CA GLU A 128 17.31 20.50 11.25
C GLU A 128 18.63 20.85 10.56
N ALA A 129 19.62 19.94 10.60
CA ALA A 129 20.88 20.13 9.88
C ALA A 129 20.67 20.31 8.37
N GLN A 130 19.76 19.55 7.78
CA GLN A 130 19.39 19.68 6.35
C GLN A 130 18.68 21.00 6.03
N LYS A 131 17.90 21.54 6.97
CA LYS A 131 17.30 22.87 6.86
C LYS A 131 18.37 23.98 6.90
N GLU A 132 19.38 23.82 7.76
CA GLU A 132 20.44 24.82 7.99
C GLU A 132 21.55 24.81 6.92
N GLU A 133 21.93 23.64 6.39
CA GLU A 133 23.09 23.46 5.51
C GLU A 133 23.02 24.30 4.22
N GLY A 134 21.81 24.63 3.74
CA GLY A 134 21.64 25.56 2.61
C GLY A 134 22.23 25.01 1.30
N GLY A 135 21.38 24.42 0.46
CA GLY A 135 21.76 23.87 -0.83
C GLY A 135 20.51 23.55 -1.65
N LYS A 136 20.58 23.59 -2.98
CA LYS A 136 19.37 23.46 -3.81
C LYS A 136 19.00 22.02 -4.16
N LEU A 137 19.93 21.06 -4.12
CA LEU A 137 19.71 19.75 -4.76
C LEU A 137 19.97 18.50 -3.89
N SER A 138 20.90 18.52 -2.92
CA SER A 138 21.20 17.34 -2.06
C SER A 138 20.75 17.48 -0.60
N THR A 139 20.66 18.70 -0.09
CA THR A 139 20.39 18.99 1.33
C THR A 139 18.89 18.98 1.71
N ARG A 140 17.99 18.69 0.77
CA ARG A 140 16.53 18.85 0.94
C ARG A 140 15.77 17.52 0.90
N VAL A 141 16.29 16.47 1.54
CA VAL A 141 15.72 15.09 1.44
C VAL A 141 15.58 14.65 -0.02
N ALA A 142 16.60 14.93 -0.81
CA ALA A 142 16.65 14.55 -2.21
C ALA A 142 17.20 13.13 -2.33
N GLY A 143 16.69 12.34 -3.27
CA GLY A 143 17.05 10.95 -3.37
C GLY A 143 16.30 10.18 -4.45
N PHE A 144 16.25 8.87 -4.31
CA PHE A 144 15.45 8.00 -5.18
C PHE A 144 14.92 6.79 -4.42
N GLY A 145 13.86 6.18 -4.96
CA GLY A 145 13.31 4.93 -4.46
C GLY A 145 13.80 3.74 -5.29
N VAL A 146 14.07 2.61 -4.65
CA VAL A 146 14.30 1.32 -5.31
C VAL A 146 13.25 0.34 -4.82
N ILE A 147 12.53 -0.32 -5.73
CA ILE A 147 11.48 -1.28 -5.38
C ILE A 147 11.88 -2.66 -5.91
N LYS A 148 12.10 -3.60 -4.99
CA LYS A 148 12.54 -4.96 -5.27
C LYS A 148 11.36 -5.92 -5.11
N TYR A 149 11.12 -6.72 -6.14
CA TYR A 149 10.01 -7.68 -6.21
C TYR A 149 10.56 -9.10 -6.13
N ASP A 150 10.39 -9.76 -4.98
CA ASP A 150 10.69 -11.17 -4.82
C ASP A 150 9.49 -12.01 -5.27
N LYS A 151 9.60 -12.59 -6.48
CA LYS A 151 8.51 -13.39 -7.06
C LYS A 151 8.30 -14.71 -6.32
N PRO A 152 9.33 -15.50 -6.01
CA PRO A 152 9.17 -16.71 -5.19
C PRO A 152 8.44 -16.45 -3.86
N ASP A 153 8.88 -15.45 -3.09
CA ASP A 153 8.35 -15.23 -1.74
C ASP A 153 7.08 -14.37 -1.71
N ARG A 154 6.73 -13.74 -2.85
CA ARG A 154 5.65 -12.75 -2.98
C ARG A 154 5.82 -11.58 -2.02
N THR A 155 7.06 -11.13 -1.81
CA THR A 155 7.38 -9.97 -1.00
C THR A 155 7.85 -8.80 -1.87
N ILE A 156 7.66 -7.59 -1.36
CA ILE A 156 8.00 -6.35 -2.04
C ILE A 156 8.77 -5.49 -1.04
N THR A 157 10.03 -5.18 -1.35
CA THR A 157 10.88 -4.31 -0.54
C THR A 157 10.98 -2.94 -1.20
N PHE A 158 10.69 -1.91 -0.42
CA PHE A 158 10.78 -0.52 -0.81
C PHE A 158 11.97 0.10 -0.09
N GLU A 159 12.87 0.67 -0.87
CA GLU A 159 14.05 1.34 -0.38
C GLU A 159 13.97 2.82 -0.71
N CYS A 160 14.48 3.66 0.18
CA CYS A 160 14.44 5.11 0.07
C CYS A 160 15.83 5.67 0.34
N TRP A 161 16.56 5.97 -0.73
CA TRP A 161 17.98 6.31 -0.64
C TRP A 161 18.20 7.82 -0.78
N PRO A 162 19.10 8.41 0.02
CA PRO A 162 19.58 9.76 -0.22
C PRO A 162 20.26 9.89 -1.58
N ARG A 163 20.34 11.12 -2.09
CA ARG A 163 21.08 11.42 -3.31
C ARG A 163 22.58 11.29 -3.07
N ASN A 164 23.33 10.88 -4.10
CA ASN A 164 24.80 10.80 -4.12
C ASN A 164 25.41 9.77 -3.16
N VAL A 165 24.66 8.73 -2.80
CA VAL A 165 25.17 7.57 -2.06
C VAL A 165 25.40 6.39 -3.00
N ASP A 166 26.37 5.54 -2.69
CA ASP A 166 26.51 4.23 -3.33
C ASP A 166 25.61 3.21 -2.62
N ILE A 167 24.52 2.80 -3.26
CA ILE A 167 23.56 1.85 -2.67
C ILE A 167 24.11 0.42 -2.51
N MET A 168 25.30 0.16 -3.05
CA MET A 168 26.00 -1.12 -2.90
C MET A 168 27.01 -1.09 -1.74
N ASP A 169 27.33 0.09 -1.19
CA ASP A 169 28.18 0.24 -0.02
C ASP A 169 27.36 -0.05 1.26
N PRO A 170 27.72 -1.09 2.04
CA PRO A 170 26.98 -1.47 3.24
C PRO A 170 27.05 -0.42 4.36
N ASN A 171 27.92 0.59 4.24
CA ASN A 171 28.02 1.68 5.22
C ASN A 171 27.07 2.85 4.90
N GLN A 172 26.37 2.83 3.77
CA GLN A 172 25.38 3.85 3.43
C GLN A 172 24.03 3.53 4.05
N GLU A 173 23.33 4.56 4.49
CA GLU A 173 22.04 4.44 5.14
C GLU A 173 20.91 4.99 4.25
N GLN A 174 19.75 4.34 4.35
CA GLN A 174 18.50 4.82 3.78
C GLN A 174 17.91 5.93 4.66
N TYR A 175 16.89 6.62 4.17
CA TYR A 175 16.11 7.50 5.03
C TYR A 175 15.48 6.71 6.19
N PRO A 176 15.36 7.31 7.39
CA PRO A 176 14.78 6.64 8.55
C PRO A 176 13.39 6.06 8.26
N GLY A 177 13.18 4.81 8.65
CA GLY A 177 11.94 4.05 8.38
C GLY A 177 12.00 3.16 7.14
N TRP A 178 13.05 3.25 6.33
CA TRP A 178 13.32 2.32 5.22
C TRP A 178 14.58 1.47 5.50
N PRO A 179 14.71 0.27 4.91
CA PRO A 179 13.78 -0.34 3.95
C PRO A 179 12.50 -0.86 4.61
N VAL A 180 11.40 -0.88 3.85
CA VAL A 180 10.13 -1.50 4.27
C VAL A 180 9.85 -2.70 3.38
N THR A 181 9.56 -3.86 3.97
CA THR A 181 9.18 -5.06 3.23
C THR A 181 7.76 -5.48 3.59
N ILE A 182 6.92 -5.68 2.58
CA ILE A 182 5.54 -6.18 2.73
C ILE A 182 5.35 -7.48 1.96
N SER A 183 4.36 -8.28 2.35
CA SER A 183 3.79 -9.31 1.48
C SER A 183 2.89 -8.67 0.42
N GLN A 184 2.81 -9.28 -0.77
CA GLN A 184 1.78 -8.97 -1.75
C GLN A 184 0.38 -9.00 -1.12
N PHE A 185 0.13 -9.95 -0.21
CA PHE A 185 -1.15 -10.13 0.45
C PHE A 185 -1.50 -9.01 1.44
N ASP A 186 -0.51 -8.23 1.89
CA ASP A 186 -0.78 -7.07 2.74
C ASP A 186 -1.49 -5.96 1.97
N ASN A 187 -1.53 -5.97 0.63
CA ASN A 187 -2.31 -5.04 -0.18
C ASN A 187 -3.81 -5.37 -0.24
N PHE A 188 -4.25 -6.43 0.44
CA PHE A 188 -5.66 -6.74 0.68
C PHE A 188 -5.77 -7.53 1.99
N SER A 189 -5.65 -6.81 3.10
CA SER A 189 -5.61 -7.39 4.46
C SER A 189 -6.65 -6.73 5.39
N PRO A 190 -7.94 -6.74 5.03
CA PRO A 190 -8.99 -6.10 5.83
C PRO A 190 -9.05 -6.71 7.25
N LYS A 191 -9.15 -5.85 8.27
CA LYS A 191 -9.26 -6.25 9.69
C LYS A 191 -10.51 -7.12 9.93
N THR A 192 -11.62 -6.75 9.29
CA THR A 192 -12.87 -7.53 9.28
C THR A 192 -13.03 -8.20 7.93
N SER A 193 -13.16 -9.54 7.92
CA SER A 193 -13.33 -10.32 6.69
C SER A 193 -14.11 -11.60 6.93
N PHE A 194 -14.60 -12.18 5.83
CA PHE A 194 -15.24 -13.48 5.78
C PHE A 194 -14.42 -14.43 4.92
N GLN A 195 -14.53 -15.72 5.18
CA GLN A 195 -13.70 -16.76 4.61
C GLN A 195 -14.50 -17.62 3.63
N LEU A 196 -13.92 -17.84 2.45
CA LEU A 196 -14.32 -18.93 1.58
C LEU A 196 -13.59 -20.22 2.02
N PRO A 197 -13.97 -21.41 1.51
CA PRO A 197 -13.28 -22.65 1.79
C PRO A 197 -11.79 -22.56 1.44
N THR A 198 -10.95 -23.25 2.21
CA THR A 198 -9.53 -23.38 1.88
C THR A 198 -9.38 -24.19 0.60
N LEU A 199 -8.73 -23.62 -0.40
CA LEU A 199 -8.41 -24.27 -1.67
C LEU A 199 -7.16 -25.14 -1.48
N GLU A 200 -7.23 -26.39 -1.91
CA GLU A 200 -6.11 -27.34 -1.99
C GLU A 200 -5.91 -27.71 -3.46
N LEU A 201 -4.88 -27.14 -4.10
CA LEU A 201 -4.66 -27.21 -5.54
C LEU A 201 -3.65 -28.32 -5.92
N SER A 202 -3.89 -29.02 -7.03
CA SER A 202 -2.93 -29.99 -7.58
C SER A 202 -1.63 -29.34 -8.10
N LYS A 203 -1.74 -28.12 -8.63
CA LYS A 203 -0.64 -27.30 -9.16
C LYS A 203 -0.43 -26.08 -8.28
N GLU A 204 0.82 -25.69 -8.10
CA GLU A 204 1.18 -24.50 -7.33
C GLU A 204 0.97 -23.21 -8.12
N ASP A 205 0.96 -22.08 -7.41
CA ASP A 205 1.07 -20.73 -7.99
C ASP A 205 -0.02 -20.40 -9.02
N GLN A 206 -1.22 -20.91 -8.80
CA GLN A 206 -2.35 -20.70 -9.70
C GLN A 206 -3.00 -19.34 -9.47
N ILE A 207 -3.64 -18.81 -10.51
CA ILE A 207 -4.47 -17.62 -10.39
C ILE A 207 -5.81 -18.03 -9.77
N VAL A 208 -6.22 -17.30 -8.73
CA VAL A 208 -7.52 -17.40 -8.08
C VAL A 208 -8.24 -16.07 -8.27
N THR A 209 -9.39 -16.12 -8.95
CA THR A 209 -10.28 -14.97 -9.13
C THR A 209 -11.58 -15.22 -8.39
N VAL A 210 -11.94 -14.30 -7.50
CA VAL A 210 -13.20 -14.36 -6.74
C VAL A 210 -14.15 -13.31 -7.29
N LYS A 211 -15.39 -13.70 -7.56
CA LYS A 211 -16.45 -12.80 -8.04
C LYS A 211 -17.70 -12.96 -7.19
N HIS A 212 -18.48 -11.90 -7.03
CA HIS A 212 -19.82 -12.01 -6.45
C HIS A 212 -20.72 -12.86 -7.38
N SER A 213 -21.45 -13.84 -6.83
CA SER A 213 -22.34 -14.70 -7.64
C SER A 213 -23.42 -13.88 -8.36
N ALA A 214 -24.00 -12.88 -7.71
CA ALA A 214 -25.13 -12.12 -8.23
C ALA A 214 -24.72 -11.09 -9.29
N THR A 215 -23.73 -10.25 -8.97
CA THR A 215 -23.33 -9.13 -9.84
C THR A 215 -22.26 -9.51 -10.86
N LYS A 216 -21.59 -10.65 -10.68
CA LYS A 216 -20.40 -11.09 -11.42
C LYS A 216 -19.20 -10.15 -11.30
N GLU A 217 -19.28 -9.14 -10.43
CA GLU A 217 -18.17 -8.24 -10.17
C GLU A 217 -17.01 -8.98 -9.52
N VAL A 218 -15.81 -8.71 -10.02
CA VAL A 218 -14.56 -9.21 -9.42
C VAL A 218 -14.38 -8.57 -8.05
N VAL A 219 -14.24 -9.42 -7.03
CA VAL A 219 -13.78 -9.02 -5.70
C VAL A 219 -12.28 -8.83 -5.75
N PHE A 220 -11.55 -9.84 -6.23
CA PHE A 220 -10.12 -9.77 -6.47
C PHE A 220 -9.65 -10.86 -7.44
N SER A 221 -8.43 -10.68 -7.96
CA SER A 221 -7.70 -11.71 -8.71
C SER A 221 -6.22 -11.70 -8.33
N VAL A 222 -5.71 -12.86 -7.91
CA VAL A 222 -4.34 -12.99 -7.40
C VAL A 222 -3.71 -14.31 -7.81
N ARG A 223 -2.41 -14.29 -8.10
CA ARG A 223 -1.60 -15.50 -8.20
C ARG A 223 -1.16 -15.90 -6.80
N ILE A 224 -1.57 -17.08 -6.34
CA ILE A 224 -1.26 -17.53 -4.98
C ILE A 224 0.23 -17.89 -4.83
N ASN A 225 0.66 -18.18 -3.60
CA ASN A 225 1.97 -18.77 -3.31
C ASN A 225 1.76 -20.22 -2.84
N GLY A 226 2.27 -21.19 -3.59
CA GLY A 226 2.15 -22.61 -3.29
C GLY A 226 0.80 -23.21 -3.70
N LYS A 227 0.39 -24.27 -2.99
CA LYS A 227 -0.79 -25.11 -3.34
C LYS A 227 -2.02 -24.87 -2.47
N THR A 228 -1.91 -24.05 -1.43
CA THR A 228 -2.98 -23.84 -0.46
C THR A 228 -3.28 -22.36 -0.33
N TYR A 229 -4.54 -21.98 -0.44
CA TYR A 229 -4.96 -20.60 -0.27
C TYR A 229 -6.38 -20.53 0.28
N GLN A 230 -6.62 -19.67 1.26
CA GLN A 230 -7.95 -19.40 1.78
C GLN A 230 -8.37 -17.98 1.39
N PRO A 231 -9.23 -17.82 0.36
CA PRO A 231 -9.74 -16.52 -0.03
C PRO A 231 -10.49 -15.84 1.11
N LYS A 232 -10.25 -14.54 1.28
CA LYS A 232 -10.99 -13.67 2.19
C LYS A 232 -11.78 -12.63 1.40
N VAL A 233 -13.01 -12.37 1.81
CA VAL A 233 -13.89 -11.38 1.19
C VAL A 233 -14.38 -10.38 2.25
N LEU A 234 -14.84 -9.22 1.80
CA LEU A 234 -15.22 -8.11 2.69
C LEU A 234 -16.63 -8.26 3.28
N GLU A 235 -17.49 -9.04 2.64
CA GLU A 235 -18.91 -9.14 2.97
C GLU A 235 -19.35 -10.61 3.05
N LEU A 236 -20.43 -10.89 3.78
CA LEU A 236 -21.11 -12.18 3.68
C LEU A 236 -21.84 -12.25 2.34
N GLY A 237 -21.95 -13.46 1.80
CA GLY A 237 -22.71 -13.70 0.59
C GLY A 237 -22.22 -14.89 -0.20
N SER A 238 -22.71 -14.96 -1.43
CA SER A 238 -22.44 -16.03 -2.38
C SER A 238 -21.43 -15.57 -3.44
N TYR A 239 -20.43 -16.41 -3.70
CA TYR A 239 -19.32 -16.12 -4.58
C TYR A 239 -19.06 -17.24 -5.58
N SER A 240 -18.48 -16.88 -6.73
CA SER A 240 -17.83 -17.83 -7.62
C SER A 240 -16.31 -17.72 -7.52
N ILE A 241 -15.63 -18.86 -7.58
CA ILE A 241 -14.17 -18.96 -7.54
C ILE A 241 -13.70 -19.57 -8.86
N GLU A 242 -12.90 -18.82 -9.62
CA GLU A 242 -12.24 -19.26 -10.83
C GLU A 242 -10.77 -19.54 -10.52
N ILE A 243 -10.28 -20.71 -10.93
CA ILE A 243 -8.95 -21.21 -10.59
C ILE A 243 -8.27 -21.74 -11.85
N GLY A 244 -7.07 -21.24 -12.12
CA GLY A 244 -6.23 -21.69 -13.24
C GLY A 244 -5.71 -20.55 -14.09
N GLU A 245 -4.91 -20.90 -15.08
CA GLU A 245 -4.30 -19.98 -16.05
C GLU A 245 -4.77 -20.32 -17.47
N GLY A 246 -4.83 -19.33 -18.37
CA GLY A 246 -5.27 -19.53 -19.76
C GLY A 246 -6.80 -19.45 -19.95
N ASP A 247 -7.29 -20.03 -21.06
CA ASP A 247 -8.64 -19.78 -21.58
C ASP A 247 -9.76 -20.61 -20.91
N THR A 248 -9.42 -21.64 -20.13
CA THR A 248 -10.40 -22.52 -19.46
C THR A 248 -10.07 -22.72 -17.98
N PRO A 249 -10.34 -21.72 -17.12
CA PRO A 249 -10.24 -21.89 -15.67
C PRO A 249 -11.34 -22.80 -15.14
N ILE A 250 -11.03 -23.55 -14.07
CA ILE A 250 -12.03 -24.31 -13.32
C ILE A 250 -12.84 -23.33 -12.48
N THR A 251 -14.16 -23.39 -12.60
CA THR A 251 -15.06 -22.48 -11.89
C THR A 251 -15.95 -23.24 -10.91
N TYR A 252 -16.00 -22.76 -9.68
CA TYR A 252 -16.95 -23.18 -8.66
C TYR A 252 -17.94 -22.06 -8.40
N PHE A 253 -19.23 -22.38 -8.39
CA PHE A 253 -20.31 -21.42 -8.19
C PHE A 253 -20.93 -21.55 -6.79
N ASP A 254 -21.58 -20.47 -6.37
CA ASP A 254 -22.42 -20.39 -5.17
C ASP A 254 -21.77 -20.80 -3.85
N ILE A 255 -20.47 -20.49 -3.75
CA ILE A 255 -19.68 -20.70 -2.55
C ILE A 255 -20.02 -19.62 -1.54
N GLN A 256 -20.54 -20.04 -0.38
CA GLN A 256 -20.92 -19.12 0.70
C GLN A 256 -19.69 -18.70 1.51
N ALA A 257 -19.57 -17.39 1.76
CA ALA A 257 -18.63 -16.86 2.73
C ALA A 257 -19.16 -17.04 4.16
N GLU A 258 -18.27 -17.41 5.07
CA GLU A 258 -18.59 -17.63 6.48
C GLU A 258 -17.61 -16.84 7.35
N LYS A 259 -18.01 -16.42 8.55
CA LYS A 259 -17.10 -15.71 9.49
C LYS A 259 -15.87 -16.56 9.83
N THR A 260 -16.05 -17.88 9.91
CA THR A 260 -14.96 -18.85 10.07
C THR A 260 -15.33 -20.07 9.24
N ASN A 261 -14.56 -20.32 8.19
CA ASN A 261 -14.82 -21.40 7.25
C ASN A 261 -13.74 -22.49 7.41
N ARG A 262 -14.16 -23.69 7.82
CA ARG A 262 -13.26 -24.85 8.00
C ARG A 262 -13.31 -25.84 6.83
N LYS A 263 -14.15 -25.57 5.82
CA LYS A 263 -14.29 -26.44 4.66
C LYS A 263 -13.04 -26.36 3.80
N LYS A 264 -12.76 -27.47 3.12
CA LYS A 264 -11.64 -27.60 2.18
C LYS A 264 -12.20 -27.97 0.81
N LEU A 265 -11.68 -27.34 -0.23
CA LEU A 265 -12.04 -27.59 -1.61
C LEU A 265 -10.80 -28.10 -2.35
N LYS A 266 -10.80 -29.38 -2.70
CA LYS A 266 -9.73 -29.99 -3.50
C LYS A 266 -9.97 -29.71 -4.97
N VAL A 267 -8.98 -29.13 -5.63
CA VAL A 267 -9.09 -28.69 -7.02
C VAL A 267 -8.02 -29.37 -7.85
N LYS A 268 -8.44 -30.17 -8.84
CA LYS A 268 -7.54 -30.87 -9.74
C LYS A 268 -7.46 -30.11 -11.07
N LEU A 269 -6.36 -29.39 -11.24
CA LEU A 269 -5.94 -28.62 -12.42
C LEU A 269 -4.97 -29.40 -13.31
#